data_AF-A0A7X9CQ53-F1
#
_entry.id   AF-A0A7X9CQ53-F1
#
_cell.length_a   1.000
_cell.length_b   1.000
_cell.length_c   1.000
_cell.angle_alpha   90.00
_cell.angle_beta   90.00
_cell.angle_gamma   90.00
#
_symmetry.space_group_name_H-M   'P 1'
#
loop_
_entity.id
_entity.type
_entity.pdbx_description
1 polymer ?
#
loop_
_entity_poly.entity_id
_entity_poly.type
_entity_poly.pdbx_seq_one_letter_code
_entity_poly.pdbx_strand_id
1 'polypeptide(L)'
;FIENENYLEKVYTIIDDIKSSDYYVKMAIAWAVSMGYKYHKDKTLIYLENCKLDDFTYNKAIQKIIELKGTNKDEKMYLRNIKR
;
A
#
# COMPACT_ATOMS: atom_id res chain seq x y z
N PHE A 1 1.37 7.05 13.51
CA PHE A 1 0.63 5.79 13.71
C PHE A 1 1.23 4.68 12.84
N ILE A 2 1.17 4.80 11.51
CA ILE A 2 1.78 3.82 10.56
C ILE A 2 3.31 3.72 10.67
N GLU A 3 3.98 4.77 11.15
CA GLU A 3 5.42 4.78 11.45
C GLU A 3 5.83 3.86 12.61
N ASN A 4 4.86 3.49 13.45
CA ASN A 4 5.11 2.58 14.55
C ASN A 4 4.64 1.19 14.13
N GLU A 5 5.63 0.31 14.01
CA GLU A 5 5.48 -1.04 13.53
C GLU A 5 4.42 -1.86 14.27
N ASN A 6 4.23 -1.61 15.58
CA ASN A 6 3.24 -2.31 16.41
C ASN A 6 1.80 -2.05 15.98
N TYR A 7 1.55 -0.96 15.23
CA TYR A 7 0.23 -0.61 14.74
C TYR A 7 0.03 -0.96 13.26
N LEU A 8 1.10 -1.28 12.53
CA LEU A 8 1.05 -1.50 11.09
C LEU A 8 0.11 -2.66 10.72
N GLU A 9 0.26 -3.80 11.39
CA GLU A 9 -0.60 -4.98 11.14
C GLU A 9 -2.07 -4.67 11.42
N LYS A 10 -2.36 -3.98 12.52
CA LYS A 10 -3.72 -3.54 12.86
C LYS A 10 -4.31 -2.60 11.81
N VAL A 11 -3.50 -1.70 11.25
CA VAL A 11 -3.93 -0.81 10.15
C VAL A 11 -4.29 -1.63 8.93
N TYR A 12 -3.45 -2.60 8.54
CA TYR A 12 -3.71 -3.44 7.38
C TYR A 12 -4.95 -4.32 7.55
N THR A 13 -5.17 -4.88 8.74
CA THR A 13 -6.43 -5.60 9.03
C THR A 13 -7.64 -4.69 8.87
N ILE A 14 -7.61 -3.48 9.42
CA ILE A 14 -8.72 -2.52 9.29
C ILE A 14 -8.95 -2.16 7.82
N ILE A 15 -7.88 -1.91 7.06
CA ILE A 15 -7.96 -1.57 5.64
C ILE A 15 -8.62 -2.69 4.84
N ASP A 16 -8.22 -3.94 5.05
CA ASP A 16 -8.76 -5.10 4.34
C ASP A 16 -10.24 -5.36 4.65
N ASP A 17 -10.73 -4.88 5.79
CA ASP A 17 -12.13 -5.01 6.19
C ASP A 17 -13.01 -3.84 5.70
N ILE A 18 -12.42 -2.74 5.20
CA ILE A 18 -13.18 -1.61 4.65
C ILE A 18 -13.80 -1.99 3.31
N LYS A 19 -15.12 -2.06 3.28
CA LYS A 19 -15.91 -2.21 2.05
C LYS A 19 -16.53 -0.88 1.66
N SER A 20 -15.85 -0.13 0.80
CA SER A 20 -16.37 1.11 0.23
C SER A 20 -16.03 1.22 -1.25
N SER A 21 -17.01 1.65 -2.04
CA SER A 21 -16.83 2.03 -3.45
C SER A 21 -16.40 3.49 -3.62
N ASP A 22 -16.37 4.27 -2.54
CA ASP A 22 -16.12 5.71 -2.62
C ASP A 22 -14.68 5.99 -3.01
N TYR A 23 -14.52 6.83 -4.04
CA TYR A 23 -13.23 7.17 -4.62
C TYR A 23 -12.23 7.66 -3.57
N TYR A 24 -12.65 8.58 -2.67
CA TYR A 24 -11.77 9.14 -1.65
C TYR A 24 -11.38 8.13 -0.58
N VAL A 25 -12.25 7.16 -0.26
CA VAL A 25 -11.91 6.07 0.67
C VAL A 25 -10.83 5.19 0.03
N LYS A 26 -11.02 4.80 -1.23
CA LYS A 26 -10.01 4.04 -1.98
C LYS A 26 -8.67 4.77 -2.08
N MET A 27 -8.70 6.07 -2.32
CA MET A 27 -7.48 6.89 -2.38
C MET A 27 -6.81 7.05 -1.01
N ALA A 28 -7.57 7.18 0.07
CA ALA A 28 -7.04 7.24 1.43
C ALA A 28 -6.34 5.91 1.79
N ILE A 29 -6.94 4.78 1.43
CA ILE A 29 -6.34 3.45 1.60
C ILE A 29 -5.03 3.35 0.80
N ALA A 30 -5.05 3.71 -0.49
CA ALA A 30 -3.86 3.68 -1.33
C ALA A 30 -2.71 4.53 -0.77
N TRP A 31 -3.02 5.68 -0.19
CA TRP A 31 -2.04 6.54 0.47
C TRP A 31 -1.53 5.95 1.80
N ALA A 32 -2.41 5.34 2.60
CA ALA A 32 -2.01 4.67 3.84
C ALA A 32 -1.01 3.52 3.56
N VAL A 33 -1.26 2.72 2.53
CA VAL A 33 -0.34 1.65 2.11
C VAL A 33 1.00 2.20 1.62
N SER A 34 1.02 3.33 0.90
CA SER A 34 2.30 3.93 0.49
C SER A 34 3.09 4.48 1.67
N MET A 35 2.44 5.02 2.70
CA MET A 35 3.10 5.37 3.95
C MET A 35 3.64 4.14 4.66
N GLY A 36 2.89 3.04 4.67
CA GLY A 36 3.37 1.75 5.16
C GLY A 36 4.68 1.34 4.49
N TYR A 37 4.76 1.43 3.15
CA TYR A 37 5.99 1.12 2.42
C TYR A 37 7.15 2.04 2.79
N LYS A 38 6.87 3.35 2.94
CA LYS A 38 7.88 4.35 3.30
C LYS A 38 8.59 4.03 4.62
N TYR A 39 7.85 3.57 5.62
CA TYR A 39 8.39 3.33 6.97
C TYR A 39 8.75 1.86 7.22
N HIS A 40 8.04 0.93 6.61
CA HIS A 40 8.15 -0.52 6.84
C HIS A 40 8.05 -1.27 5.50
N LYS A 41 9.05 -1.07 4.64
CA LYS A 41 9.09 -1.59 3.27
C LYS A 41 8.78 -3.10 3.19
N ASP A 42 9.57 -3.93 3.88
CA ASP A 42 9.49 -5.38 3.74
C ASP A 42 8.13 -5.94 4.20
N LYS A 43 7.62 -5.44 5.33
CA LYS A 43 6.28 -5.79 5.82
C LYS A 43 5.17 -5.36 4.88
N THR A 44 5.33 -4.22 4.21
CA THR A 44 4.34 -3.73 3.25
C THR A 44 4.33 -4.54 1.97
N LEU A 45 5.49 -5.01 1.52
CA LEU A 45 5.58 -5.93 0.39
C LEU A 45 4.86 -7.25 0.68
N ILE A 46 5.08 -7.84 1.86
CA ILE A 46 4.37 -9.05 2.31
C ILE A 46 2.85 -8.82 2.36
N TYR A 47 2.42 -7.65 2.85
CA TYR A 47 1.01 -7.28 2.84
C TYR A 47 0.45 -7.18 1.41
N LEU A 48 1.14 -6.51 0.49
CA LEU A 48 0.68 -6.35 -0.91
C LEU A 48 0.48 -7.69 -1.63
N GLU A 49 1.30 -8.70 -1.31
CA GLU A 49 1.15 -10.07 -1.85
C GLU A 49 -0.15 -10.74 -1.40
N ASN A 50 -0.66 -10.43 -0.20
CA ASN A 50 -1.79 -11.14 0.43
C ASN A 50 -3.03 -10.27 0.70
N CYS A 51 -2.99 -8.97 0.34
CA CYS A 51 -4.04 -8.03 0.67
C CYS A 51 -5.37 -8.30 -0.06
N LYS A 52 -6.46 -7.82 0.53
CA LYS A 52 -7.83 -7.95 0.02
C LYS A 52 -8.31 -6.71 -0.74
N LEU A 53 -7.39 -5.80 -1.07
CA LEU A 53 -7.69 -4.58 -1.83
C LEU A 53 -8.23 -4.92 -3.22
N ASP A 54 -9.21 -4.14 -3.67
CA ASP A 54 -9.66 -4.18 -5.06
C ASP A 54 -8.59 -3.65 -6.01
N ASP A 55 -8.63 -4.08 -7.28
CA ASP A 55 -7.57 -3.80 -8.27
C ASP A 55 -7.30 -2.31 -8.43
N PHE A 56 -8.33 -1.46 -8.36
CA PHE A 56 -8.16 -0.02 -8.44
C PHE A 56 -7.33 0.50 -7.26
N THR A 57 -7.72 0.15 -6.04
CA THR A 57 -7.05 0.61 -4.81
C THR A 57 -5.63 0.06 -4.73
N TYR A 58 -5.45 -1.22 -5.04
CA TYR A 58 -4.15 -1.87 -5.10
C TYR A 58 -3.21 -1.16 -6.09
N ASN A 59 -3.66 -0.94 -7.33
CA ASN A 59 -2.85 -0.27 -8.34
C ASN A 59 -2.53 1.18 -7.99
N LYS A 60 -3.42 1.87 -7.27
CA LYS A 60 -3.17 3.22 -6.76
C LYS A 60 -2.15 3.21 -5.63
N ALA A 61 -2.16 2.20 -4.75
CA ALA A 61 -1.14 2.04 -3.73
C ALA A 61 0.24 1.87 -4.38
N ILE A 62 0.36 0.96 -5.35
CA ILE A 62 1.60 0.75 -6.11
C ILE A 62 2.06 2.03 -6.81
N GLN A 63 1.16 2.73 -7.49
CA GLN A 63 1.47 4.01 -8.12
C GLN A 63 2.02 5.02 -7.09
N LYS A 64 1.38 5.13 -5.92
CA LYS A 64 1.81 6.03 -4.85
C LYS A 64 3.18 5.67 -4.30
N ILE A 65 3.51 4.38 -4.18
CA ILE A 65 4.83 3.90 -3.75
C ILE A 65 5.91 4.28 -4.79
N ILE A 66 5.61 4.12 -6.09
CA ILE A 66 6.52 4.51 -7.18
C ILE A 66 6.79 6.02 -7.17
N GLU A 67 5.79 6.83 -6.82
CA GLU A 67 5.88 8.30 -6.71
C GLU A 67 6.64 8.78 -5.47
N LEU A 68 6.94 7.90 -4.49
CA LEU A 68 7.69 8.29 -3.30
C LEU A 68 9.11 8.73 -3.64
N LYS A 69 9.56 9.79 -2.96
CA LYS A 69 10.96 10.18 -2.95
C LYS A 69 11.76 9.10 -2.20
N GLY A 70 12.76 8.51 -2.88
CA GLY A 70 13.61 7.46 -2.31
C GLY A 70 13.43 6.09 -2.94
N THR A 71 12.34 5.84 -3.70
CA THR A 71 12.16 4.58 -4.42
C THR A 71 13.14 4.51 -5.60
N ASN A 72 14.01 3.50 -5.61
CA ASN A 72 15.06 3.35 -6.62
C ASN A 72 14.53 2.73 -7.93
N LYS A 73 15.39 2.61 -8.96
CA LYS A 73 14.98 2.13 -10.28
C LYS A 73 14.50 0.68 -10.27
N ASP A 74 15.19 -0.19 -9.54
CA ASP A 74 14.89 -1.63 -9.48
C ASP A 74 13.60 -1.90 -8.70
N GLU A 75 13.39 -1.18 -7.60
CA GLU A 75 12.14 -1.19 -6.84
C GLU A 75 10.97 -0.73 -7.72
N LYS A 76 11.13 0.35 -8.47
CA LYS A 76 10.08 0.82 -9.40
C LYS A 76 9.77 -0.21 -10.48
N MET A 77 10.79 -0.92 -10.97
CA MET A 77 10.59 -1.97 -11.96
C MET A 77 9.81 -3.14 -11.37
N TYR A 78 10.20 -3.62 -10.19
CA TYR A 78 9.47 -4.66 -9.45
C TYR A 78 8.02 -4.25 -9.18
N LEU A 79 7.80 -3.05 -8.62
CA LEU A 79 6.46 -2.53 -8.29
C LEU A 79 5.56 -2.44 -9.53
N ARG A 80 6.10 -2.08 -10.69
CA ARG A 80 5.32 -2.07 -11.95
C ARG A 80 4.89 -3.48 -12.38
N ASN A 81 5.72 -4.49 -12.13
CA ASN A 81 5.45 -5.87 -12.52
C ASN A 81 4.39 -6.55 -11.63
N ILE A 82 4.18 -6.07 -10.41
CA ILE A 82 3.18 -6.64 -9.49
C ILE A 82 1.82 -5.94 -9.56
N LYS A 83 1.62 -4.97 -10.45
CA LYS A 83 0.30 -4.33 -10.69
C LYS A 83 -0.71 -5.37 -11.20
N ARG A 84 -1.97 -5.23 -10.80
CA ARG A 84 -3.09 -6.10 -11.19
C ARG A 84 -3.84 -5.53 -12.37
#